data_AF-A0A2I0FAV8-F1
#
_entry.id   AF-A0A2I0FAV8-F1
#
_cell.length_a   1.000
_cell.length_b   1.000
_cell.length_c   1.000
_cell.angle_alpha   90.00
_cell.angle_beta   90.00
_cell.angle_gamma   90.00
#
_symmetry.space_group_name_H-M   'P 1'
#
loop_
_entity.id
_entity.type
_entity.pdbx_description
1 polymer ?
#
loop_
_entity_poly.entity_id
_entity_poly.type
_entity_poly.pdbx_seq_one_letter_code
_entity_poly.pdbx_strand_id
1 'polypeptide(L)' 'MRYKIKITKDKKPFCEVSIENNDHKTRDEILTLALARFPTVEGFSREILFSDDEVRYLKSTPTGIEVLAVQPIYQPRNEL' A
#
# COMPACT_ATOMS: atom_id res chain seq x y z
N MET A 1 7.92 -3.23 -4.55
CA MET A 1 6.88 -2.19 -4.50
C MET A 1 5.50 -2.74 -4.18
N ARG A 2 4.93 -2.28 -3.07
CA ARG A 2 3.53 -2.43 -2.66
C ARG A 2 2.89 -1.04 -2.68
N TYR A 3 1.58 -0.96 -2.92
CA TYR A 3 0.85 0.30 -2.74
C TYR A 3 -0.11 0.22 -1.55
N LYS A 4 -0.36 1.38 -0.96
CA LYS A 4 -1.42 1.60 0.00
C LYS A 4 -2.12 2.90 -0.37
N ILE A 5 -3.43 2.86 -0.51
CA ILE A 5 -4.24 4.00 -0.89
C ILE A 5 -5.15 4.30 0.30
N LYS A 6 -4.95 5.44 0.95
CA LYS A 6 -5.85 5.91 2.01
C LYS A 6 -6.93 6.77 1.39
N ILE A 7 -8.19 6.39 1.60
CA ILE A 7 -9.34 7.06 1.02
C ILE A 7 -10.09 7.77 2.14
N THR A 8 -10.33 9.05 1.94
CA THR A 8 -11.08 9.93 2.84
C THR A 8 -12.29 10.48 2.08
N LYS A 9 -13.45 10.57 2.73
CA LYS A 9 -14.63 11.25 2.18
C LYS A 9 -15.18 12.19 3.25
N ASP A 10 -15.55 13.42 2.86
CA ASP A 10 -16.09 14.42 3.79
C ASP A 10 -15.18 14.63 5.03
N LYS A 11 -13.86 14.64 4.81
CA LYS A 11 -12.80 14.76 5.84
C LYS A 11 -12.76 13.63 6.87
N LYS A 12 -13.42 12.50 6.62
CA LYS A 12 -13.37 11.30 7.46
C LYS A 12 -12.70 10.15 6.72
N PRO A 13 -11.86 9.34 7.40
CA PRO A 13 -11.35 8.10 6.83
C PRO A 13 -12.50 7.23 6.36
N PHE A 14 -12.45 6.80 5.10
CA PHE A 14 -13.50 5.97 4.51
C PHE A 14 -13.03 4.51 4.43
N CYS A 15 -11.91 4.25 3.76
CA CYS A 15 -11.27 2.94 3.73
C CYS A 15 -9.80 3.03 3.33
N GLU A 16 -9.11 1.90 3.40
CA GLU A 16 -7.74 1.72 2.93
C GLU A 16 -7.70 0.56 1.94
N VAL A 17 -7.00 0.74 0.82
CA VAL A 17 -6.77 -0.31 -0.18
C VAL A 17 -5.29 -0.64 -0.21
N SER A 18 -4.94 -1.89 0.11
CA SER A 18 -3.58 -2.42 0.01
C SER A 18 -3.44 -3.24 -1.26
N ILE A 19 -2.40 -2.96 -2.05
CA ILE A 19 -2.06 -3.70 -3.28
C ILE A 19 -0.70 -4.35 -3.06
N GLU A 20 -0.74 -5.66 -2.86
CA GLU A 20 0.43 -6.52 -2.70
C GLU A 20 0.52 -7.44 -3.92
N ASN A 21 1.20 -6.96 -4.97
CA ASN A 21 1.41 -7.75 -6.19
C ASN A 21 2.87 -7.60 -6.65
N ASN A 22 3.51 -8.75 -6.93
CA ASN A 22 4.90 -8.83 -7.37
C ASN A 22 5.05 -8.49 -8.87
N ASP A 23 4.00 -8.65 -9.67
CA ASP A 23 4.04 -8.26 -11.09
C ASP A 23 3.82 -6.75 -11.25
N HIS A 24 4.79 -6.09 -11.87
CA HIS A 24 4.79 -4.62 -12.01
C HIS A 24 3.62 -4.12 -12.83
N LYS A 25 3.35 -4.75 -13.98
CA LYS A 25 2.31 -4.29 -14.92
C LYS A 25 0.94 -4.42 -14.29
N THR A 26 0.64 -5.59 -13.74
CA THR A 26 -0.64 -5.87 -13.08
C THR A 26 -0.85 -4.96 -11.87
N ARG A 27 0.21 -4.64 -11.11
CA ARG A 27 0.13 -3.76 -9.93
C ARG A 27 -0.32 -2.34 -10.29
N ASP A 28 0.23 -1.75 -11.33
CA ASP A 28 -0.12 -0.37 -11.73
C ASP A 28 -1.52 -0.30 -12.38
N GLU A 29 -1.94 -1.36 -13.08
CA GLU A 29 -3.31 -1.51 -13.56
C GLU A 29 -4.30 -1.60 -12.40
N ILE A 30 -4.02 -2.40 -11.36
CA ILE A 30 -4.85 -2.48 -10.15
C ILE A 30 -4.91 -1.13 -9.42
N LEU A 31 -3.78 -0.42 -9.32
CA LEU A 31 -3.77 0.94 -8.74
C LEU A 31 -4.71 1.86 -9.50
N THR A 32 -4.63 1.86 -10.84
CA THR A 32 -5.47 2.69 -11.70
C THR A 32 -6.96 2.37 -11.50
N LEU A 33 -7.32 1.09 -11.45
CA LEU A 33 -8.69 0.63 -11.19
C LEU A 33 -9.18 1.05 -9.80
N ALA A 34 -8.35 0.92 -8.77
CA ALA A 34 -8.69 1.34 -7.41
C ALA A 34 -8.94 2.85 -7.35
N LEU A 35 -8.08 3.66 -7.98
CA LEU A 35 -8.24 5.12 -8.02
C LEU A 35 -9.51 5.54 -8.78
N ALA A 36 -9.86 4.85 -9.87
CA ALA A 36 -11.08 5.11 -10.64
C ALA A 36 -12.36 4.83 -9.84
N ARG A 37 -12.30 3.92 -8.85
CA ARG A 37 -13.44 3.59 -7.99
C ARG A 37 -13.73 4.66 -6.92
N PHE A 38 -12.79 5.56 -6.64
CA PHE A 38 -12.91 6.63 -5.65
C PHE A 38 -12.62 8.00 -6.29
N PRO A 39 -13.46 8.47 -7.23
CA PRO A 39 -13.17 9.66 -8.00
C PRO A 39 -13.23 10.94 -7.15
N THR A 40 -12.30 11.86 -7.36
CA THR A 40 -12.24 13.13 -6.62
C THR A 40 -13.46 14.03 -6.84
N VAL A 41 -14.08 13.94 -8.02
CA VAL A 41 -15.31 14.66 -8.36
C VAL A 41 -16.52 14.27 -7.50
N GLU A 42 -16.48 13.10 -6.84
CA GLU A 42 -17.51 12.65 -5.90
C GLU A 42 -17.16 12.97 -4.43
N GLY A 43 -16.15 13.81 -4.20
CA GLY A 43 -15.73 14.26 -2.87
C GLY A 43 -14.77 13.32 -2.14
N PHE A 44 -14.19 12.34 -2.84
CA PHE A 44 -13.13 11.49 -2.28
C PHE A 44 -11.77 12.18 -2.36
N SER A 45 -11.00 12.14 -1.27
CA SER A 45 -9.57 12.41 -1.24
C SER A 45 -8.81 11.10 -1.16
N ARG A 46 -7.71 10.99 -1.90
CA ARG A 46 -6.90 9.77 -1.99
C ARG A 46 -5.44 10.13 -1.75
N GLU A 47 -4.83 9.50 -0.74
CA GLU A 47 -3.38 9.58 -0.51
C GLU A 47 -2.75 8.27 -0.98
N ILE A 48 -1.84 8.35 -1.95
CA ILE A 48 -1.14 7.19 -2.51
C ILE A 48 0.20 7.05 -1.81
N LEU A 49 0.41 5.90 -1.19
CA LEU A 49 1.65 5.50 -0.56
C LEU A 49 2.23 4.31 -1.30
N PHE A 50 3.55 4.25 -1.39
CA PHE A 50 4.27 3.10 -1.94
C PHE A 50 5.32 2.61 -0.94
N SER A 51 5.70 1.34 -1.08
CA SER A 51 6.71 0.71 -0.23
C SER A 51 7.57 -0.22 -1.06
N ASP A 52 8.86 0.08 -1.14
CA ASP A 52 9.89 -0.83 -1.66
C ASP A 52 10.71 -1.48 -0.56
N ASP A 53 10.65 -0.93 0.65
CA ASP A 53 11.34 -1.43 1.83
C ASP A 53 10.37 -2.02 2.85
N GLU A 54 10.89 -2.88 3.72
CA GLU A 54 10.14 -3.51 4.80
C GLU A 54 11.02 -3.76 6.03
N VAL A 55 10.40 -3.71 7.20
CA VAL A 55 11.00 -4.22 8.43
C VAL A 55 10.62 -5.70 8.58
N ARG A 56 11.59 -6.56 8.87
CA ARG A 56 11.36 -7.96 9.20
C ARG A 56 11.69 -8.21 10.67
N TYR A 57 10.74 -8.81 11.39
CA TYR A 57 10.97 -9.27 12.75
C TYR A 57 11.42 -10.73 12.69
N LEU A 58 12.62 -10.98 13.18
CA LEU A 58 13.30 -12.28 13.04
C LEU A 58 13.51 -12.90 14.42
N LYS A 59 13.37 -14.22 14.49
CA LYS A 59 13.72 -15.03 15.65
C LYS A 59 14.86 -15.97 15.29
N SER A 60 15.95 -15.90 16.06
CA SER A 60 16.99 -16.93 16.00
C SER A 60 16.49 -18.19 16.70
N THR A 61 16.59 -19.33 16.04
CA THR A 61 16.28 -20.64 16.58
C THR A 61 17.50 -21.54 16.48
N PRO A 62 17.55 -22.69 17.18
CA PRO A 62 18.67 -23.63 17.06
C PRO A 62 18.86 -24.19 15.64
N THR A 63 17.82 -24.16 14.80
CA THR A 63 17.84 -24.70 13.42
C THR A 63 17.93 -23.61 12.35
N GLY A 64 17.92 -22.33 12.71
CA GLY A 64 18.07 -21.24 11.75
C GLY A 64 17.38 -19.94 12.17
N ILE A 65 16.89 -19.19 11.19
CA ILE A 65 16.17 -17.93 11.38
C ILE A 65 14.73 -18.12 10.93
N GLU A 66 13.79 -17.73 11.78
CA GLU A 66 12.36 -17.70 11.48
C GLU A 66 11.88 -16.25 11.30
N VAL A 67 11.07 -15.99 10.28
CA VAL A 67 10.42 -14.70 10.06
C VAL A 67 9.10 -14.68 10.84
N LEU A 68 9.01 -13.82 11.85
CA LEU A 68 7.80 -13.70 12.68
C LEU A 68 6.77 -12.76 12.05
N ALA A 69 7.25 -11.66 11.46
CA ALA A 69 6.40 -10.65 10.85
C ALA A 69 7.18 -9.84 9.81
N VAL A 70 6.46 -9.33 8.82
CA VAL A 70 6.96 -8.43 7.79
C VAL A 70 6.05 -7.20 7.76
N GLN A 71 6.64 -6.01 7.89
CA GLN A 71 5.91 -4.75 7.89
C GLN A 71 6.47 -3.84 6.79
N PRO A 72 5.69 -3.53 5.74
CA PRO A 72 6.13 -2.62 4.70
C PRO A 72 6.32 -1.19 5.25
N ILE A 73 7.40 -0.52 4.83
CA ILE A 73 7.66 0.89 5.14
C ILE A 73 7.09 1.72 4.00
N TYR A 74 5.97 2.39 4.26
CA TYR A 74 5.26 3.19 3.27
C TYR A 74 5.75 4.64 3.25
N GLN A 75 5.90 5.19 2.06
CA GLN A 75 6.27 6.58 1.79
C GLN A 75 5.28 7.22 0.82
N PRO A 76 5.01 8.54 0.92
CA PRO A 76 4.19 9.24 -0.04
C PRO A 76 4.74 9.12 -1.45
N ARG A 77 3.89 8.74 -2.41
CA ARG A 77 4.23 8.84 -3.82
C ARG A 77 4.05 10.29 -4.23
N ASN A 78 5.15 11.04 -4.35
CA ASN A 78 5.07 12.38 -4.95
C ASN A 78 4.52 12.22 -6.37
N GLU A 79 3.39 12.86 -6.66
CA GLU A 79 2.87 12.98 -8.02
C GLU A 79 3.90 13.82 -8.82
N LEU A 80 4.46 13.22 -9.87
CA LEU A 80 5.24 13.92 -10.91
C LEU A 80 4.28 14.64 -11.86
#